data_AF-A0A9E4GKU6-F1
#
_entry.id   AF-A0A9E4GKU6-F1
#
_cell.length_a   1.000
_cell.length_b   1.000
_cell.length_c   1.000
_cell.angle_alpha   90.00
_cell.angle_beta   90.00
_cell.angle_gamma   90.00
#
_symmetry.space_group_name_H-M   'P 1'
#
loop_
_entity.id
_entity.type
_entity.pdbx_description
1 polymer ?
#
loop_
_entity_poly.entity_id
_entity_poly.type
_entity_poly.pdbx_seq_one_letter_code
_entity_poly.pdbx_strand_id
1 'polypeptide(L)'
;MSVPQEIRAEVERLRSELRHYNHRYYVLDDPEVSDADYDRLFRRLSQLEAEYPQLQDPLSPTQKVGAPPLSEFAPVRHRVPMLSLSNAVNREEMQEFQDRLQRFLDTDEPIVYVAEPKIDGVAVELVYENGRFVTGSTRGDGTTGEDISHNIKTIRSVPLRLLDQGVPIPSHLELRGEVFL
;
A
#
# COMPACT_ATOMS: atom_id res chain seq x y z
N MET A 1 -21.83 -4.96 27.48
CA MET A 1 -21.87 -6.44 27.38
C MET A 1 -20.54 -6.91 26.81
N SER A 2 -19.92 -7.94 27.38
CA SER A 2 -18.67 -8.50 26.84
C SER A 2 -18.96 -9.21 25.52
N VAL A 3 -18.14 -8.96 24.49
CA VAL A 3 -18.25 -9.68 23.22
C VAL A 3 -17.96 -11.16 23.46
N PRO A 4 -18.83 -12.09 23.02
CA PRO A 4 -18.53 -13.53 23.09
C PRO A 4 -17.24 -13.88 22.37
N GLN A 5 -16.45 -14.81 22.92
CA GLN A 5 -15.17 -15.21 22.33
C GLN A 5 -15.33 -15.77 20.90
N GLU A 6 -16.41 -16.50 20.65
CA GLU A 6 -16.75 -17.05 19.33
C GLU A 6 -16.95 -15.94 18.29
N ILE A 7 -17.65 -14.87 18.65
CA ILE A 7 -17.86 -13.71 17.78
C ILE A 7 -16.53 -13.00 17.48
N ARG A 8 -15.67 -12.84 18.49
CA ARG A 8 -14.33 -12.26 18.29
C ARG A 8 -13.49 -13.11 17.33
N ALA A 9 -13.53 -14.43 17.48
CA ALA A 9 -12.83 -15.36 16.59
C ALA A 9 -13.39 -15.33 15.16
N GLU A 10 -14.73 -15.26 15.01
CA GLU A 10 -15.38 -15.14 13.70
C GLU A 10 -14.97 -13.85 12.98
N VAL A 11 -14.97 -12.72 13.68
CA VAL A 11 -14.55 -11.43 13.12
C VAL A 11 -13.09 -11.47 12.65
N GLU A 12 -12.17 -12.01 13.45
CA GLU A 12 -10.76 -12.11 13.04
C GLU A 12 -10.56 -13.07 11.86
N ARG A 13 -11.31 -14.20 11.81
CA ARG A 13 -11.31 -15.10 10.66
C ARG A 13 -11.78 -14.40 9.39
N LEU A 14 -12.94 -13.74 9.44
CA LEU A 14 -13.52 -13.00 8.30
C LEU A 14 -12.57 -11.91 7.81
N ARG A 15 -11.96 -11.15 8.72
CA ARG A 15 -10.94 -10.15 8.41
C ARG A 15 -9.75 -10.75 7.68
N SER A 16 -9.27 -11.90 8.15
CA SER A 16 -8.14 -12.59 7.54
C SER A 16 -8.48 -13.10 6.13
N GLU A 17 -9.62 -13.76 5.97
CA GLU A 17 -10.11 -14.28 4.69
C GLU A 17 -10.31 -13.16 3.68
N LEU A 18 -11.01 -12.08 4.04
CA LEU A 18 -11.23 -10.96 3.15
C LEU A 18 -9.92 -10.28 2.74
N ARG A 19 -8.93 -10.17 3.65
CA ARG A 19 -7.59 -9.66 3.30
C ARG A 19 -6.88 -10.57 2.30
N HIS A 20 -6.95 -11.88 2.51
CA HIS A 20 -6.38 -12.87 1.58
C HIS A 20 -7.05 -12.78 0.20
N TYR A 21 -8.38 -12.81 0.13
CA TYR A 21 -9.09 -12.72 -1.15
C TYR A 21 -8.85 -11.39 -1.86
N ASN A 22 -8.74 -10.28 -1.13
CA ASN A 22 -8.36 -8.99 -1.72
C ASN A 22 -6.95 -9.04 -2.33
N HIS A 23 -6.00 -9.74 -1.70
CA HIS A 23 -4.66 -9.90 -2.26
C HIS A 23 -4.67 -10.76 -3.52
N ARG A 24 -5.34 -11.92 -3.47
CA ARG A 24 -5.51 -12.82 -4.62
C ARG A 24 -6.13 -12.09 -5.82
N TYR A 25 -7.17 -11.30 -5.57
CA TYR A 25 -7.88 -10.56 -6.62
C TYR A 25 -7.08 -9.35 -7.13
N TYR A 26 -6.64 -8.44 -6.25
CA TYR A 26 -6.08 -7.13 -6.67
C TYR A 26 -4.57 -7.11 -6.89
N VAL A 27 -3.84 -8.11 -6.42
CA VAL A 27 -2.37 -8.14 -6.51
C VAL A 27 -1.88 -9.30 -7.36
N LEU A 28 -2.47 -10.49 -7.19
CA LEU A 28 -2.03 -11.67 -7.93
C LEU A 28 -2.82 -11.92 -9.22
N ASP A 29 -3.95 -11.22 -9.43
CA ASP A 29 -4.88 -11.45 -10.55
C ASP A 29 -5.30 -12.94 -10.66
N ASP A 30 -5.49 -13.59 -9.50
CA ASP A 30 -5.76 -15.04 -9.38
C ASP A 30 -6.82 -15.31 -8.29
N PRO A 31 -8.09 -14.90 -8.52
CA PRO A 31 -9.14 -14.97 -7.52
C PRO A 31 -9.54 -16.42 -7.18
N GLU A 32 -9.63 -16.72 -5.88
CA GLU A 32 -10.00 -18.06 -5.38
C GLU A 32 -11.50 -18.24 -5.11
N VAL A 33 -12.25 -17.14 -4.99
CA VAL A 33 -13.68 -17.14 -4.65
C VAL A 33 -14.47 -16.27 -5.62
N SER A 34 -15.75 -16.58 -5.79
CA SER A 34 -16.66 -15.76 -6.57
C SER A 34 -16.98 -14.44 -5.87
N ASP A 35 -17.36 -13.41 -6.63
CA ASP A 35 -17.82 -12.13 -6.09
C ASP A 35 -18.98 -12.30 -5.11
N ALA A 36 -19.89 -13.25 -5.37
CA ALA A 36 -21.03 -13.52 -4.50
C ALA A 36 -20.60 -14.12 -3.14
N ASP A 37 -19.59 -14.98 -3.14
CA ASP A 37 -19.02 -15.53 -1.91
C ASP A 37 -18.27 -14.46 -1.12
N TYR A 38 -17.47 -13.64 -1.79
CA TYR A 38 -16.79 -12.49 -1.19
C TYR A 38 -17.79 -11.54 -0.53
N ASP A 39 -18.84 -11.14 -1.25
CA ASP A 39 -19.90 -10.25 -0.77
C ASP A 39 -20.59 -10.80 0.47
N ARG A 40 -20.84 -12.12 0.51
CA ARG A 40 -21.45 -12.77 1.68
C ARG A 40 -20.57 -12.63 2.91
N LEU A 41 -19.26 -12.87 2.78
CA LEU A 41 -18.30 -12.73 3.88
C LEU A 41 -18.18 -11.27 4.33
N PHE A 42 -18.12 -10.34 3.37
CA PHE A 42 -18.05 -8.91 3.64
C PHE A 42 -19.29 -8.42 4.40
N ARG A 43 -20.49 -8.79 3.95
CA ARG A 43 -21.75 -8.42 4.63
C ARG A 43 -21.81 -8.99 6.05
N ARG A 44 -21.37 -10.23 6.26
CA ARG A 44 -21.32 -10.84 7.58
C ARG A 44 -20.38 -10.08 8.52
N LEU A 45 -19.18 -9.72 8.05
CA LEU A 45 -18.24 -8.94 8.84
C LEU A 45 -18.82 -7.56 9.21
N SER A 46 -19.39 -6.86 8.23
CA SER A 46 -20.04 -5.55 8.46
C SER A 46 -21.18 -5.63 9.47
N GLN A 47 -21.99 -6.69 9.43
CA GLN A 47 -23.07 -6.92 10.40
C GLN A 47 -22.51 -7.10 11.82
N LEU A 48 -21.48 -7.93 11.98
CA LEU A 48 -20.86 -8.18 13.29
C LEU A 48 -20.21 -6.93 13.87
N GLU A 49 -19.55 -6.12 13.04
CA GLU A 49 -18.95 -4.85 13.48
C GLU A 49 -19.98 -3.77 13.82
N ALA A 50 -21.18 -3.85 13.23
CA ALA A 50 -22.31 -2.99 13.60
C ALA A 50 -22.99 -3.45 14.91
N GLU A 51 -23.17 -4.76 15.09
CA GLU A 51 -23.77 -5.35 16.29
C GLU A 51 -22.87 -5.22 17.52
N TYR A 52 -21.54 -5.30 17.32
CA TYR A 52 -20.53 -5.18 18.36
C TYR A 52 -19.57 -4.02 18.07
N PRO A 53 -19.93 -2.77 18.39
CA PRO A 53 -19.10 -1.58 18.12
C PRO A 53 -17.69 -1.66 18.71
N GLN A 54 -17.51 -2.33 19.85
CA GLN A 54 -16.20 -2.60 20.45
C GLN A 54 -15.27 -3.50 19.62
N LEU A 55 -15.76 -4.11 18.54
CA LEU A 55 -14.94 -4.85 17.58
C LEU A 55 -14.53 -4.00 16.38
N GLN A 56 -15.06 -2.79 16.19
CA GLN A 56 -14.69 -1.94 15.05
C GLN A 56 -13.18 -1.68 15.04
N ASP A 57 -12.56 -1.87 13.87
CA ASP A 57 -11.15 -1.59 13.64
C ASP A 57 -11.06 -0.67 12.42
N PRO A 58 -10.42 0.51 12.53
CA PRO A 58 -10.22 1.40 11.38
C PRO A 58 -9.40 0.77 10.25
N LEU A 59 -8.73 -0.36 10.49
CA LEU A 59 -8.01 -1.12 9.48
C LEU A 59 -8.77 -2.37 8.99
N SER A 60 -10.04 -2.52 9.37
CA SER A 60 -10.89 -3.58 8.87
C SER A 60 -11.15 -3.42 7.35
N PRO A 61 -11.26 -4.51 6.58
CA PRO A 61 -11.63 -4.43 5.16
C PRO A 61 -12.94 -3.65 4.90
N THR A 62 -13.85 -3.60 5.87
CA THR A 62 -15.11 -2.87 5.80
C THR A 62 -14.95 -1.34 5.86
N GLN A 63 -13.80 -0.85 6.29
CA GLN A 63 -13.51 0.58 6.47
C GLN A 63 -12.84 1.22 5.25
N LYS A 64 -12.67 0.47 4.14
CA LYS A 64 -12.14 1.00 2.86
C LYS A 64 -13.19 1.78 2.06
N VAL A 65 -13.93 2.66 2.74
CA VAL A 65 -14.97 3.49 2.11
C VAL A 65 -14.45 4.92 1.97
N GLY A 66 -14.76 5.57 0.86
CA GLY A 66 -14.43 6.99 0.66
C GLY A 66 -15.15 7.88 1.66
N ALA A 67 -14.46 8.93 2.11
CA ALA A 67 -15.06 10.05 2.83
C ALA A 67 -15.33 11.22 1.86
N PRO A 68 -16.17 12.20 2.23
CA PRO A 68 -16.25 13.46 1.50
C PRO A 68 -14.85 14.06 1.30
N PRO A 69 -14.62 14.78 0.19
CA PRO A 69 -13.34 15.44 -0.05
C PRO A 69 -12.96 16.32 1.14
N LEU A 70 -11.71 16.23 1.57
CA LEU A 70 -11.17 17.16 2.56
C LEU A 70 -11.08 18.55 1.92
N SER A 71 -11.34 19.58 2.72
CA SER A 71 -11.20 20.97 2.28
C SER A 71 -9.73 21.37 2.10
N GLU A 72 -8.83 20.74 2.87
CA GLU A 72 -7.40 21.01 2.89
C GLU A 72 -6.63 19.74 3.25
N PHE A 73 -5.40 19.61 2.73
CA PHE A 73 -4.48 18.53 3.07
C PHE A 73 -3.40 19.03 4.01
N ALA A 74 -3.13 18.26 5.07
CA ALA A 74 -2.05 18.59 6.01
C ALA A 74 -0.69 18.27 5.39
N PRO A 75 0.37 19.07 5.66
CA PRO A 75 1.71 18.75 5.20
C PRO A 75 2.30 17.56 5.96
N VAL A 76 2.98 16.66 5.24
CA VAL A 76 3.69 15.50 5.81
C VAL A 76 5.14 15.57 5.38
N ARG A 77 6.05 15.62 6.36
CA ARG A 77 7.49 15.59 6.08
C ARG A 77 7.97 14.15 5.92
N HIS A 78 8.58 13.85 4.78
CA HIS A 78 9.21 12.55 4.55
C HIS A 78 10.45 12.38 5.43
N ARG A 79 10.64 11.17 5.96
CA ARG A 79 11.82 10.86 6.79
C ARG A 79 13.09 10.84 5.96
N VAL A 80 13.01 10.30 4.74
CA VAL A 80 14.06 10.33 3.72
C VAL A 80 13.54 11.12 2.51
N PRO A 81 14.33 11.99 1.87
CA PRO A 81 13.88 12.67 0.66
C PRO A 81 13.40 11.69 -0.43
N MET A 82 12.26 11.99 -1.04
CA MET A 82 11.76 11.37 -2.27
C MET A 82 12.37 12.07 -3.48
N LEU A 83 13.43 11.47 -4.03
CA LEU A 83 14.13 12.00 -5.19
C LEU A 83 13.36 11.76 -6.49
N SER A 84 13.63 12.59 -7.51
CA SER A 84 13.27 12.30 -8.89
C SER A 84 14.37 11.49 -9.58
N LEU A 85 14.03 10.90 -10.72
CA LEU A 85 14.99 10.26 -11.61
C LEU A 85 15.44 11.24 -12.70
N SER A 86 16.72 11.16 -13.08
CA SER A 86 17.18 11.74 -14.33
C SER A 86 16.67 10.91 -15.51
N ASN A 87 16.41 11.55 -16.65
CA ASN A 87 15.91 10.88 -17.84
C ASN A 87 17.04 10.67 -18.85
N ALA A 88 16.88 9.63 -19.67
CA ALA A 88 17.63 9.42 -20.91
C ALA A 88 16.63 9.10 -22.02
N VAL A 89 16.75 9.76 -23.17
CA VAL A 89 15.77 9.67 -24.27
C VAL A 89 16.29 8.95 -25.51
N ASN A 90 17.58 8.62 -25.54
CA ASN A 90 18.24 7.93 -26.64
C ASN A 90 19.30 6.94 -26.12
N ARG A 91 19.90 6.20 -27.06
CA ARG A 91 20.87 5.15 -26.74
C ARG A 91 22.20 5.74 -26.25
N GLU A 92 22.58 6.89 -26.78
CA GLU A 92 23.82 7.58 -26.46
C GLU A 92 23.81 8.04 -24.99
N GLU A 93 22.74 8.69 -24.54
CA GLU A 93 22.54 9.10 -23.15
C GLU A 93 22.52 7.90 -22.19
N MET A 94 21.93 6.78 -22.61
CA MET A 94 21.97 5.54 -21.83
C MET A 94 23.38 4.96 -21.72
N GLN A 95 24.18 5.04 -22.79
CA GLN A 95 25.58 4.62 -22.76
C GLN A 95 26.40 5.52 -21.82
N GLU A 96 26.21 6.83 -21.89
CA GLU A 96 26.88 7.78 -20.99
C GLU A 96 26.54 7.53 -19.51
N PHE A 97 25.28 7.16 -19.22
CA PHE A 97 24.86 6.74 -17.88
C PHE A 97 25.62 5.49 -17.42
N GLN A 98 25.74 4.47 -18.28
CA GLN A 98 26.48 3.26 -17.98
C GLN A 98 27.97 3.53 -17.75
N ASP A 99 28.62 4.30 -18.63
CA ASP A 99 30.05 4.64 -18.51
C ASP A 99 30.32 5.44 -17.24
N ARG A 100 29.36 6.27 -16.80
CA ARG A 100 29.43 6.98 -15.52
C ARG A 100 29.33 6.02 -14.33
N LEU A 101 28.45 5.03 -14.38
CA LEU A 101 28.31 4.03 -13.32
C LEU A 101 29.55 3.14 -13.20
N GLN A 102 30.09 2.65 -14.32
CA GLN A 102 31.31 1.81 -14.31
C GLN A 102 32.50 2.56 -13.70
N ARG A 103 32.70 3.83 -14.07
CA ARG A 103 33.72 4.69 -13.46
C ARG A 103 33.48 4.93 -11.96
N PHE A 104 32.23 5.09 -11.55
CA PHE A 104 31.88 5.32 -10.14
C PHE A 104 32.11 4.07 -9.28
N LEU A 105 31.80 2.90 -9.82
CA LEU A 105 31.97 1.60 -9.15
C LEU A 105 33.38 1.02 -9.29
N ASP A 106 34.24 1.63 -10.11
CA ASP A 106 35.59 1.16 -10.44
C ASP A 106 35.60 -0.30 -10.92
N THR A 107 34.71 -0.61 -11.88
CA THR A 107 34.56 -1.96 -12.42
C THR A 107 34.27 -1.97 -13.92
N ASP A 108 34.87 -2.94 -14.60
CA ASP A 108 34.57 -3.29 -15.99
C ASP A 108 33.61 -4.48 -16.10
N GLU A 109 33.20 -5.07 -14.97
CA GLU A 109 32.25 -6.19 -14.97
C GLU A 109 30.85 -5.74 -15.41
N PRO A 110 30.05 -6.63 -16.03
CA PRO A 110 28.68 -6.33 -16.40
C PRO A 110 27.82 -5.94 -15.18
N ILE A 111 27.23 -4.75 -15.22
CA ILE A 111 26.30 -4.28 -14.19
C ILE A 111 24.94 -4.94 -14.41
N VAL A 112 24.40 -5.56 -13.36
CA VAL A 112 23.05 -6.12 -13.37
C VAL A 112 22.05 -5.01 -13.07
N TYR A 113 21.08 -4.83 -13.96
CA TYR A 113 20.01 -3.85 -13.81
C TYR A 113 18.67 -4.52 -13.53
N VAL A 114 17.85 -3.88 -12.71
CA VAL A 114 16.41 -4.13 -12.65
C VAL A 114 15.73 -3.11 -13.55
N ALA A 115 14.92 -3.58 -14.50
CA ALA A 115 14.17 -2.72 -15.41
C ALA A 115 12.69 -2.82 -15.07
N GLU A 116 12.09 -1.67 -14.74
CA GLU A 116 10.68 -1.55 -14.39
C GLU A 116 9.99 -0.58 -15.37
N PRO A 117 8.74 -0.84 -15.79
CA PRO A 117 7.97 0.14 -16.56
C PRO A 117 7.82 1.46 -15.79
N LYS A 118 8.09 2.58 -16.45
CA LYS A 118 7.82 3.90 -15.86
C LYS A 118 6.31 4.18 -15.96
N ILE A 119 5.62 4.00 -14.84
CA ILE A 119 4.21 4.37 -14.73
C ILE A 119 4.07 5.90 -14.75
N ASP A 120 3.08 6.41 -15.48
CA ASP A 120 2.73 7.83 -15.52
C ASP A 120 1.56 8.08 -14.59
N GLY A 121 1.87 8.44 -13.34
CA GLY A 121 0.88 8.63 -12.29
C GLY A 121 1.33 9.66 -11.27
N VAL A 122 0.94 9.45 -10.02
CA VAL A 122 1.34 10.29 -8.90
C VAL A 122 2.16 9.46 -7.92
N ALA A 123 3.40 9.86 -7.71
CA ALA A 123 4.28 9.28 -6.70
C ALA A 123 3.73 9.50 -5.29
N VAL A 124 3.62 8.42 -4.52
CA VAL A 124 3.15 8.41 -3.14
C VAL A 124 4.09 7.62 -2.23
N GLU A 125 4.05 7.95 -0.94
CA GLU A 125 4.71 7.21 0.13
C GLU A 125 3.64 6.69 1.10
N LEU A 126 3.74 5.40 1.45
CA LEU A 126 2.89 4.74 2.43
C LEU A 126 3.74 4.30 3.61
N VAL A 127 3.37 4.75 4.80
CA VAL A 127 4.05 4.41 6.06
C VAL A 127 3.25 3.35 6.80
N TYR A 128 3.93 2.25 7.14
CA TYR A 128 3.42 1.20 7.99
C TYR A 128 4.24 1.09 9.26
N GLU A 129 3.56 1.06 10.42
CA GLU A 129 4.18 0.79 11.71
C GLU A 129 3.69 -0.55 12.24
N ASN A 130 4.62 -1.47 12.50
CA ASN A 130 4.32 -2.85 12.90
C ASN A 130 3.28 -3.52 11.98
N GLY A 131 3.42 -3.26 10.67
CA GLY A 131 2.53 -3.76 9.63
C GLY A 131 1.15 -3.10 9.55
N ARG A 132 0.88 -2.04 10.31
CA ARG A 132 -0.38 -1.28 10.26
C ARG A 132 -0.19 -0.03 9.41
N PHE A 133 -1.08 0.23 8.46
CA PHE A 133 -1.06 1.48 7.71
C PHE A 133 -1.30 2.67 8.65
N VAL A 134 -0.40 3.66 8.59
CA VAL A 134 -0.45 4.87 9.44
C VAL A 134 -0.72 6.10 8.58
N THR A 135 0.12 6.35 7.58
CA THR A 135 0.08 7.58 6.78
C THR A 135 0.30 7.26 5.31
N GLY A 136 -0.42 7.95 4.43
CA GLY A 136 -0.14 8.03 3.00
C GLY A 136 0.09 9.48 2.61
N SER A 137 1.15 9.77 1.85
CA SER A 137 1.47 11.13 1.43
C SER A 137 1.87 11.22 -0.03
N THR A 138 1.57 12.35 -0.69
CA THR A 138 2.12 12.66 -2.02
C THR A 138 3.62 12.93 -1.92
N ARG A 139 4.33 12.96 -3.06
CA ARG A 139 5.75 13.37 -3.09
C ARG A 139 5.97 14.84 -2.70
N GLY A 140 5.04 15.71 -3.09
CA GLY A 140 5.22 17.17 -3.04
C GLY A 140 6.55 17.62 -3.64
N ASP A 141 7.34 18.36 -2.86
CA ASP A 141 8.66 18.88 -3.24
C ASP A 141 9.81 17.87 -3.07
N GLY A 142 9.49 16.64 -2.65
CA GLY A 142 10.45 15.58 -2.34
C GLY A 142 10.87 15.53 -0.87
N THR A 143 10.64 16.58 -0.08
CA THR A 143 10.88 16.59 1.37
C THR A 143 9.59 16.68 2.16
N THR A 144 8.60 17.41 1.64
CA THR A 144 7.27 17.56 2.22
C THR A 144 6.21 17.30 1.17
N GLY A 145 5.31 16.37 1.49
CA GLY A 145 4.12 16.04 0.72
C GLY A 145 2.84 16.46 1.43
N GLU A 146 1.71 16.02 0.86
CA GLU A 146 0.37 16.24 1.40
C GLU A 146 -0.19 14.93 1.96
N ASP A 147 -0.84 14.97 3.12
CA ASP A 147 -1.50 13.80 3.72
C ASP A 147 -2.72 13.39 2.88
N ILE A 148 -2.62 12.26 2.21
CA ILE A 148 -3.67 11.63 1.39
C ILE A 148 -4.12 10.30 2.00
N SER A 149 -3.93 10.09 3.31
CA SER A 149 -4.22 8.82 3.98
C SER A 149 -5.65 8.35 3.79
N HIS A 150 -6.61 9.28 3.78
CA HIS A 150 -8.01 8.96 3.52
C HIS A 150 -8.24 8.45 2.10
N ASN A 151 -7.61 9.07 1.09
CA ASN A 151 -7.70 8.64 -0.30
C ASN A 151 -7.03 7.27 -0.49
N ILE A 152 -5.83 7.07 0.06
CA ILE A 152 -5.11 5.79 -0.04
C ILE A 152 -5.93 4.64 0.55
N LYS A 153 -6.64 4.85 1.67
CA LYS A 153 -7.48 3.79 2.28
C LYS A 153 -8.58 3.26 1.36
N THR A 154 -8.98 4.04 0.37
CA THR A 154 -9.99 3.63 -0.62
C THR A 154 -9.43 2.75 -1.74
N ILE A 155 -8.11 2.73 -1.93
CA ILE A 155 -7.46 1.94 -2.97
C ILE A 155 -7.51 0.47 -2.57
N ARG A 156 -8.17 -0.33 -3.41
CA ARG A 156 -8.49 -1.73 -3.09
C ARG A 156 -7.24 -2.61 -3.00
N SER A 157 -6.26 -2.40 -3.87
CA SER A 157 -4.98 -3.09 -3.88
C SER A 157 -4.06 -2.73 -2.70
N VAL A 158 -4.26 -1.59 -2.03
CA VAL A 158 -3.42 -1.17 -0.90
C VAL A 158 -3.87 -1.84 0.40
N PRO A 159 -3.08 -2.74 1.02
CA PRO A 159 -3.49 -3.39 2.26
C PRO A 159 -3.44 -2.41 3.44
N LEU A 160 -4.47 -2.37 4.29
CA LEU A 160 -4.42 -1.55 5.53
C LEU A 160 -3.61 -2.22 6.65
N ARG A 161 -3.37 -3.52 6.50
CA ARG A 161 -2.45 -4.30 7.33
C ARG A 161 -1.63 -5.19 6.40
N LEU A 162 -0.31 -5.19 6.56
CA LEU A 162 0.58 -6.08 5.83
C LEU A 162 0.20 -7.53 6.11
N LEU A 163 0.25 -8.35 5.06
CA LEU A 163 -0.01 -9.77 5.15
C LEU A 163 1.22 -10.46 5.72
N ASP A 164 1.01 -11.46 6.56
CA ASP A 164 2.09 -12.37 6.93
C ASP A 164 2.40 -13.25 5.71
N GLN A 165 3.64 -13.15 5.23
CA GLN A 165 4.18 -13.91 4.10
C GLN A 165 5.38 -14.77 4.53
N GLY A 166 5.51 -15.07 5.83
CA GLY A 166 6.66 -15.81 6.37
C GLY A 166 7.95 -14.99 6.46
N VAL A 167 7.86 -13.67 6.27
CA VAL A 167 8.95 -12.72 6.44
C VAL A 167 8.63 -11.80 7.62
N PRO A 168 9.57 -11.51 8.53
CA PRO A 168 9.33 -10.62 9.66
C PRO A 168 8.84 -9.24 9.21
N ILE A 169 7.72 -8.80 9.76
CA ILE A 169 7.18 -7.47 9.53
C ILE A 169 8.08 -6.43 10.22
N PRO A 170 8.62 -5.43 9.50
CA PRO A 170 9.40 -4.36 10.10
C PRO A 170 8.58 -3.55 11.10
N SER A 171 9.22 -3.03 12.15
CA SER A 171 8.57 -2.11 13.07
C SER A 171 8.17 -0.79 12.39
N HIS A 172 8.91 -0.40 11.36
CA HIS A 172 8.64 0.78 10.52
C HIS A 172 9.02 0.48 9.07
N LEU A 173 8.08 0.69 8.14
CA LEU A 173 8.26 0.50 6.72
C LEU A 173 7.71 1.72 5.96
N GLU A 174 8.55 2.33 5.12
CA GLU A 174 8.15 3.34 4.13
C GLU A 174 8.17 2.69 2.75
N LEU A 175 7.00 2.57 2.12
CA LEU A 175 6.83 2.00 0.80
C LEU A 175 6.51 3.12 -0.19
N ARG A 176 7.27 3.20 -1.28
CA ARG A 176 7.06 4.20 -2.34
C ARG A 176 6.53 3.53 -3.59
N GLY A 177 5.60 4.20 -4.25
CA GLY A 177 5.00 3.69 -5.48
C GLY A 177 4.22 4.77 -6.20
N GLU A 178 3.54 4.37 -7.27
CA GLU A 178 2.77 5.26 -8.12
C GLU A 178 1.28 4.90 -8.03
N VAL A 179 0.43 5.91 -7.86
CA VAL A 179 -1.03 5.78 -8.04
C VAL A 179 -1.38 6.25 -9.46
N PHE A 180 -2.13 5.45 -10.20
CA PHE A 180 -2.51 5.71 -11.59
C PHE A 180 -3.93 5.20 -11.88
N LEU A 181 -4.47 5.51 -13.07
CA LEU A 181 -5.82 5.15 -13.53
C LEU A 181 -5.76 4.42 -14.88
#